data_AF-A0A8C4M813-F1
#
_entry.id   AF-A0A8C4M813-F1
#
_cell.length_a   1.000
_cell.length_b   1.000
_cell.length_c   1.000
_cell.angle_alpha   90.00
_cell.angle_beta   90.00
_cell.angle_gamma   90.00
#
_symmetry.space_group_name_H-M   'P 1'
#
loop_
_entity.id
_entity.type
_entity.pdbx_description
1 polymer ?
#
loop_
_entity_poly.entity_id
_entity_poly.type
_entity_poly.pdbx_seq_one_letter_code
_entity_poly.pdbx_strand_id
1 'polypeptide(L)'
;MPGDKESSYFPHEQRFQAHSETQGLEDPTYDGRLSGEGGMPKTGLLIIILAVIFTKDNCTIEEEVWELLNMMDIYSGMKHFIFGEPREFITKDLVQEKYLEYRQVANSDPPCCEFLWGPRAHAETSKMKLLEFLAKNHGTNPRCFLSHYEEALRDEGESQSQKGFPWKFI
;
A
#
# COMPACT_ATOMS: atom_id res chain seq x y z
N MET A 1 26.62 -37.39 49.18
CA MET A 1 25.27 -37.88 49.53
C MET A 1 24.98 -37.47 50.97
N PRO A 2 23.78 -37.03 51.36
CA PRO A 2 22.56 -36.61 50.62
C PRO A 2 22.21 -35.10 50.90
N GLY A 3 21.33 -34.43 50.13
CA GLY A 3 19.86 -34.33 50.34
C GLY A 3 19.58 -33.30 51.44
N ASP A 4 18.99 -32.13 51.19
CA ASP A 4 17.53 -31.88 51.16
C ASP A 4 17.25 -30.57 50.38
N LYS A 5 16.69 -30.59 49.17
CA LYS A 5 15.27 -30.34 48.80
C LYS A 5 14.48 -29.48 49.80
N GLU A 6 14.40 -28.17 49.55
CA GLU A 6 13.26 -27.37 49.99
C GLU A 6 12.49 -26.87 48.78
N SER A 7 11.22 -27.27 48.78
CA SER A 7 10.20 -27.01 47.79
C SER A 7 9.48 -25.74 48.20
N SER A 8 9.49 -24.70 47.36
CA SER A 8 8.44 -23.68 47.38
C SER A 8 7.76 -23.63 46.00
N TYR A 9 6.65 -24.35 45.98
CA TYR A 9 5.54 -24.28 45.06
C TYR A 9 5.22 -22.82 44.67
N PHE A 10 5.34 -22.47 43.39
CA PHE A 10 4.76 -21.25 42.84
C PHE A 10 3.28 -21.51 42.51
N PRO A 11 2.31 -20.78 43.09
CA PRO A 11 0.92 -20.89 42.68
C PRO A 11 0.74 -20.19 41.32
N HIS A 12 0.38 -20.99 40.32
CA HIS A 12 0.08 -20.56 38.97
C HIS A 12 -1.38 -20.10 38.92
N GLU A 13 -1.69 -18.86 39.33
CA GLU A 13 -2.99 -18.22 39.06
C GLU A 13 -2.97 -16.72 39.45
N GLN A 14 -2.47 -15.87 38.55
CA GLN A 14 -2.91 -14.48 38.49
C GLN A 14 -3.54 -14.24 37.12
N ARG A 15 -4.86 -14.46 37.11
CA ARG A 15 -5.80 -13.97 36.10
C ARG A 15 -5.55 -12.47 35.89
N PHE A 16 -5.10 -12.12 34.70
CA PHE A 16 -5.14 -10.75 34.23
C PHE A 16 -6.62 -10.34 34.04
N GLN A 17 -7.16 -9.59 34.99
CA GLN A 17 -8.36 -8.80 34.78
C GLN A 17 -8.01 -7.62 33.86
N ALA A 18 -8.77 -7.51 32.77
CA ALA A 18 -8.72 -6.42 31.81
C ALA A 18 -9.17 -5.08 32.42
N HIS A 19 -8.46 -4.01 32.12
CA HIS A 19 -9.08 -2.69 31.93
C HIS A 19 -8.63 -2.12 30.60
N SER A 20 -9.65 -1.98 29.76
CA SER A 20 -9.74 -1.40 28.43
C SER A 20 -9.36 0.07 28.41
N GLU A 21 -8.42 0.45 27.54
CA GLU A 21 -8.30 1.82 27.03
C GLU A 21 -7.43 1.84 25.76
N THR A 22 -8.01 1.42 24.64
CA THR A 22 -7.60 1.85 23.29
C THR A 22 -8.84 1.92 22.41
N GLN A 23 -9.60 3.01 22.56
CA GLN A 23 -10.60 3.38 21.57
C GLN A 23 -9.93 4.23 20.48
N GLY A 24 -10.15 3.81 19.23
CA GLY A 24 -10.13 4.72 18.09
C GLY A 24 -8.91 4.67 17.18
N LEU A 25 -8.37 3.49 16.88
CA LEU A 25 -7.74 3.33 15.57
C LEU A 25 -8.79 2.66 14.69
N GLU A 26 -9.38 3.47 13.80
CA GLU A 26 -10.19 2.98 12.70
C GLU A 26 -9.32 1.97 11.95
N ASP A 27 -9.60 0.69 12.16
CA ASP A 27 -9.04 -0.40 11.38
C ASP A 27 -9.46 -0.09 9.95
N PRO A 28 -8.55 0.33 9.04
CA PRO A 28 -8.94 0.47 7.66
C PRO A 28 -9.33 -0.94 7.26
N THR A 29 -10.62 -1.16 6.97
CA THR A 29 -11.10 -2.38 6.32
C THR A 29 -10.45 -2.46 4.95
N TYR A 30 -9.19 -2.87 4.95
CA TYR A 30 -8.52 -3.48 3.84
C TYR A 30 -9.03 -4.90 3.82
N ASP A 31 -10.17 -5.12 3.16
CA ASP A 31 -10.71 -6.45 3.03
C ASP A 31 -9.80 -7.24 2.08
N GLY A 32 -8.99 -8.13 2.64
CA GLY A 32 -8.13 -9.06 1.89
C GLY A 32 -8.90 -10.09 1.04
N ARG A 33 -10.07 -9.73 0.47
CA ARG A 33 -10.95 -10.61 -0.30
C ARG A 33 -10.51 -10.84 -1.75
N LEU A 34 -9.30 -10.41 -2.12
CA LEU A 34 -8.64 -10.80 -3.38
C LEU A 34 -7.71 -12.01 -3.20
N SER A 35 -8.02 -12.92 -2.26
CA SER A 35 -7.27 -14.16 -2.06
C SER A 35 -7.63 -15.18 -3.14
N GLY A 36 -6.91 -15.12 -4.25
CA GLY A 36 -6.61 -16.32 -5.03
C GLY A 36 -5.70 -17.22 -4.20
N GLU A 37 -6.00 -18.50 -4.19
CA GLU A 37 -5.33 -19.57 -3.44
C GLU A 37 -3.80 -19.48 -3.60
N GLY A 38 -3.09 -18.97 -2.58
CA GLY A 38 -1.63 -18.87 -2.59
C GLY A 38 -1.05 -17.50 -2.23
N GLY A 39 -1.33 -17.01 -1.01
CA GLY A 39 -0.33 -16.37 -0.13
C GLY A 39 0.29 -15.00 -0.48
N MET A 40 0.37 -14.58 -1.74
CA MET A 40 0.67 -13.18 -2.08
C MET A 40 -0.60 -12.57 -2.68
N PRO A 41 -1.33 -11.74 -1.93
CA PRO A 41 -2.55 -11.16 -2.46
C PRO A 41 -2.17 -10.25 -3.63
N LYS A 42 -2.93 -10.26 -4.73
CA LYS A 42 -2.72 -9.35 -5.89
C LYS A 42 -2.54 -7.88 -5.46
N THR A 43 -3.09 -7.55 -4.30
CA THR A 43 -2.81 -6.40 -3.44
C THR A 43 -1.35 -6.03 -3.27
N GLY A 44 -0.45 -6.97 -2.98
CA GLY A 44 0.94 -6.67 -2.65
C GLY A 44 1.66 -6.00 -3.82
N LEU A 45 1.48 -6.56 -5.02
CA LEU A 45 2.01 -5.97 -6.25
C LEU A 45 1.35 -4.61 -6.55
N LEU A 46 0.03 -4.50 -6.35
CA LEU A 46 -0.67 -3.23 -6.48
C LEU A 46 -0.10 -2.15 -5.54
N ILE A 47 0.09 -2.47 -4.25
CA ILE A 47 0.66 -1.55 -3.24
C ILE A 47 2.05 -1.10 -3.68
N ILE A 48 2.88 -2.01 -4.17
CA ILE A 48 4.23 -1.70 -4.67
C ILE A 48 4.16 -0.74 -5.86
N ILE A 49 3.29 -0.99 -6.84
CA ILE A 49 3.15 -0.12 -8.01
C ILE A 49 2.65 1.27 -7.60
N LEU A 50 1.62 1.35 -6.75
CA LEU A 50 1.11 2.63 -6.25
C LEU A 50 2.18 3.40 -5.48
N ALA A 51 2.99 2.72 -4.67
CA ALA A 51 4.11 3.30 -3.94
C ALA A 51 5.18 3.86 -4.90
N VAL A 52 5.53 3.12 -5.95
CA VAL A 52 6.48 3.58 -6.97
C VAL A 52 5.99 4.86 -7.65
N ILE A 53 4.74 4.87 -8.13
CA ILE A 53 4.14 6.05 -8.77
C ILE A 53 4.14 7.25 -7.81
N PHE A 54 3.80 7.03 -6.54
CA PHE A 54 3.83 8.08 -5.53
C PHE A 54 5.25 8.61 -5.27
N THR A 55 6.27 7.75 -5.25
CA THR A 55 7.66 8.20 -5.07
C THR A 55 8.21 9.02 -6.24
N LYS A 56 7.56 8.95 -7.41
CA LYS A 56 7.91 9.60 -8.67
C LYS A 56 7.02 10.81 -8.98
N ASP A 57 6.54 11.52 -7.96
CA ASP A 57 5.69 12.72 -8.11
C ASP A 57 4.31 12.44 -8.76
N ASN A 58 3.75 11.26 -8.52
CA ASN A 58 2.40 10.80 -8.93
C ASN A 58 2.22 10.42 -10.40
N CYS A 59 3.27 10.45 -11.22
CA CYS A 59 3.28 9.84 -12.53
C CYS A 59 4.64 9.22 -12.84
N THR A 60 4.66 8.17 -13.64
CA THR A 60 5.91 7.52 -14.05
C THR A 60 5.71 6.83 -15.39
N ILE A 61 6.72 6.85 -16.24
CA ILE A 61 6.67 6.16 -17.54
C ILE A 61 6.73 4.64 -17.33
N GLU A 62 6.14 3.90 -18.27
CA GLU A 62 6.07 2.44 -18.21
C GLU A 62 7.46 1.80 -18.03
N GLU A 63 8.49 2.35 -18.68
CA GLU A 63 9.86 1.86 -18.61
C GLU A 63 10.44 1.87 -17.19
N GLU A 64 10.22 2.94 -16.43
CA GLU A 64 10.70 3.06 -15.05
C GLU A 64 10.02 2.05 -14.12
N VAL A 65 8.72 1.83 -14.32
CA VAL A 65 7.97 0.79 -13.58
C VAL A 65 8.58 -0.58 -13.87
N TRP A 66 8.88 -0.88 -15.13
CA TRP A 66 9.52 -2.14 -15.51
C TRP A 66 10.94 -2.29 -14.96
N GLU A 67 11.75 -1.23 -14.95
CA GLU A 67 13.09 -1.26 -14.35
C GLU A 67 13.04 -1.68 -12.87
N LEU A 68 12.11 -1.10 -12.10
CA LEU A 68 11.92 -1.42 -10.69
C LEU A 68 11.36 -2.83 -10.49
N LEU A 69 10.39 -3.25 -11.30
CA LEU A 69 9.86 -4.62 -11.25
C LEU A 69 10.92 -5.67 -11.59
N ASN A 70 11.77 -5.40 -12.58
CA ASN A 70 12.88 -6.27 -12.97
C ASN A 70 13.92 -6.42 -11.85
N MET A 71 14.17 -5.35 -11.07
CA MET A 71 15.02 -5.40 -9.86
C MET A 71 14.42 -6.28 -8.74
N MET A 72 13.10 -6.46 -8.74
CA MET A 72 12.36 -7.33 -7.82
C MET A 72 12.09 -8.73 -8.41
N ASP A 73 12.82 -9.11 -9.46
CA ASP A 73 12.67 -10.38 -10.19
C ASP A 73 11.27 -10.61 -10.81
N ILE A 74 10.55 -9.52 -11.13
CA ILE A 74 9.26 -9.54 -11.83
C ILE A 74 9.45 -9.06 -13.26
N TYR A 75 9.40 -9.98 -14.22
CA TYR A 75 9.68 -9.71 -15.63
C TYR A 75 8.44 -9.79 -16.51
N SER A 76 8.34 -8.88 -17.49
CA SER A 76 7.32 -8.99 -18.54
C SER A 76 7.47 -10.31 -19.32
N GLY A 77 6.35 -10.95 -19.66
CA GLY A 77 6.34 -12.22 -20.40
C GLY A 77 6.62 -13.48 -19.56
N MET A 78 6.99 -13.35 -18.28
CA MET A 78 7.05 -14.49 -17.36
C MET A 78 5.72 -14.65 -16.62
N LYS A 79 4.96 -15.69 -16.97
CA LYS A 79 3.72 -16.00 -16.24
C LYS A 79 4.04 -16.36 -14.79
N HIS A 80 3.62 -15.48 -13.88
CA HIS A 80 3.66 -15.72 -12.46
C HIS A 80 2.42 -16.50 -12.01
N PHE A 81 2.58 -17.43 -11.08
CA PHE A 81 1.49 -18.30 -10.61
C PHE A 81 0.31 -17.53 -10.00
N ILE A 82 0.57 -16.35 -9.42
CA ILE A 82 -0.41 -15.58 -8.62
C ILE A 82 -1.20 -14.56 -9.44
N PHE A 83 -0.53 -13.86 -10.37
CA PHE A 83 -1.12 -12.76 -11.15
C PHE A 83 -1.03 -12.97 -12.66
N GLY A 84 -0.63 -14.16 -13.10
CA GLY A 84 -0.52 -14.47 -14.52
C GLY A 84 0.61 -13.68 -15.18
N GLU A 85 0.36 -13.15 -16.37
CA GLU A 85 1.36 -12.35 -17.08
C GLU A 85 1.41 -10.92 -16.47
N PRO A 86 2.56 -10.46 -15.95
CA PRO A 86 2.63 -9.20 -15.19
C PRO A 86 2.22 -7.98 -16.01
N ARG A 87 2.52 -7.95 -17.31
CA ARG A 87 2.19 -6.80 -18.15
C ARG A 87 0.69 -6.69 -18.36
N GLU A 88 0.01 -7.79 -18.63
CA GLU A 88 -1.45 -7.85 -18.73
C GLU A 88 -2.11 -7.45 -17.42
N PHE A 89 -1.62 -7.94 -16.28
CA PHE A 89 -2.13 -7.55 -14.98
C PHE A 89 -2.02 -6.02 -14.76
N ILE A 90 -0.87 -5.42 -15.03
CA ILE A 90 -0.63 -3.99 -14.79
C ILE A 90 -1.39 -3.11 -15.78
N THR A 91 -1.31 -3.41 -17.08
CA THR A 91 -1.86 -2.55 -18.14
C THR A 91 -3.34 -2.77 -18.41
N LYS A 92 -3.89 -3.93 -18.03
CA LYS A 92 -5.32 -4.25 -18.24
C LYS A 92 -6.06 -4.37 -16.93
N ASP A 93 -5.69 -5.32 -16.05
CA ASP A 93 -6.49 -5.62 -14.87
C ASP A 93 -6.56 -4.43 -13.91
N LEU A 94 -5.41 -3.83 -13.56
CA LEU A 94 -5.38 -2.67 -12.66
C LEU A 94 -6.02 -1.40 -13.27
N VAL A 95 -5.97 -1.25 -14.60
CA VAL A 95 -6.61 -0.14 -15.32
C VAL A 95 -8.12 -0.34 -15.42
N GLN A 96 -8.56 -1.58 -15.63
CA GLN A 96 -9.97 -1.95 -15.64
C GLN A 96 -10.60 -1.78 -14.27
N GLU A 97 -9.88 -2.19 -13.22
CA GLU A 97 -10.27 -2.00 -11.82
C GLU A 97 -10.12 -0.56 -11.32
N LYS A 98 -9.63 0.37 -12.15
CA LYS A 98 -9.50 1.80 -11.83
C LYS A 98 -8.51 2.11 -10.71
N TYR A 99 -7.59 1.21 -10.42
CA TYR A 99 -6.44 1.49 -9.56
C TYR A 99 -5.37 2.29 -10.28
N LEU A 100 -5.21 2.06 -11.58
CA LEU A 100 -4.26 2.80 -12.41
C LEU A 100 -4.97 3.51 -13.55
N GLU A 101 -4.45 4.67 -13.91
CA GLU A 101 -4.66 5.27 -15.22
C GLU A 101 -3.42 5.00 -16.07
N TYR A 102 -3.63 4.52 -17.29
CA TYR A 102 -2.58 4.29 -18.27
C TYR A 102 -2.86 5.15 -19.49
N ARG A 103 -1.94 6.06 -19.81
CA ARG A 103 -2.12 7.01 -20.91
C ARG A 103 -0.83 7.22 -21.69
N GLN A 104 -0.98 7.52 -22.97
CA GLN A 104 0.14 7.88 -23.82
C GLN A 104 0.61 9.30 -23.50
N VAL A 105 1.92 9.48 -23.40
CA VAL A 105 2.53 10.80 -23.20
C VAL A 105 2.37 11.60 -24.49
N ALA A 106 1.76 12.78 -24.39
CA ALA A 106 1.55 13.63 -25.56
C ALA A 106 2.89 14.07 -26.17
N ASN A 107 3.04 13.89 -27.48
CA ASN A 107 4.23 14.30 -28.25
C ASN A 107 5.55 13.63 -27.84
N SER A 108 5.52 12.46 -27.20
CA SER A 108 6.73 11.66 -26.99
C SER A 108 7.21 11.02 -28.31
N ASP A 109 8.49 11.19 -28.64
CA ASP A 109 9.15 10.47 -29.74
C ASP A 109 10.42 9.79 -29.20
N PRO A 110 10.43 8.45 -29.05
CA PRO A 110 9.39 7.49 -29.45
C PRO A 110 8.13 7.54 -28.55
N PRO A 111 7.01 6.91 -28.97
CA PRO A 111 5.80 6.80 -28.15
C PRO A 111 6.07 6.16 -26.78
N CYS A 112 5.84 6.92 -25.71
CA CYS A 112 5.93 6.47 -24.32
C CYS A 112 4.54 6.48 -23.67
N CYS A 113 4.30 5.55 -22.76
CA CYS A 113 3.10 5.54 -21.93
C CYS A 113 3.49 5.78 -20.47
N GLU A 114 2.58 6.36 -19.70
CA GLU A 114 2.77 6.62 -18.28
C GLU A 114 1.61 6.06 -17.45
N PHE A 115 1.93 5.77 -16.19
CA PHE A 115 1.01 5.33 -15.16
C PHE A 115 0.76 6.44 -14.15
N LEU A 116 -0.50 6.57 -13.75
CA LEU A 116 -0.95 7.41 -12.64
C LEU A 116 -1.88 6.61 -11.73
N TRP A 117 -2.15 7.15 -10.55
CA TRP A 117 -3.19 6.61 -9.68
C TRP A 117 -4.56 6.84 -10.31
N GLY A 118 -5.37 5.78 -10.34
CA GLY A 118 -6.76 5.87 -10.73
C GLY A 118 -7.67 6.25 -9.58
N PRO A 119 -8.95 6.54 -9.87
CA PRO A 119 -9.91 7.02 -8.88
C PRO A 119 -10.14 6.02 -7.74
N ARG A 120 -10.01 4.71 -8.00
CA ARG A 120 -10.15 3.69 -6.96
C ARG A 120 -8.96 3.67 -6.01
N ALA A 121 -7.74 3.90 -6.50
CA ALA A 121 -6.57 4.02 -5.64
C ALA A 121 -6.72 5.19 -4.67
N HIS A 122 -7.16 6.36 -5.15
CA HIS A 122 -7.46 7.52 -4.30
C HIS A 122 -8.61 7.27 -3.31
N ALA A 123 -9.59 6.44 -3.66
CA ALA A 123 -10.72 6.13 -2.78
C ALA A 123 -10.34 5.13 -1.67
N GLU A 124 -9.49 4.15 -1.97
CA GLU A 124 -9.18 3.05 -1.05
C GLU A 124 -7.92 3.28 -0.22
N THR A 125 -6.96 4.05 -0.73
CA THR A 125 -5.70 4.35 -0.03
C THR A 125 -5.36 5.83 -0.10
N SER A 126 -4.50 6.29 0.81
CA SER A 126 -3.90 7.61 0.77
C SER A 126 -2.39 7.50 0.60
N LYS A 127 -1.77 8.57 0.11
CA LYS A 127 -0.31 8.70 0.03
C LYS A 127 0.35 8.48 1.39
N MET A 128 -0.29 8.98 2.47
CA MET A 128 0.18 8.78 3.84
C MET A 128 0.18 7.31 4.24
N LYS A 129 -0.90 6.57 3.96
CA LYS A 129 -0.98 5.13 4.28
C LYS A 129 0.12 4.32 3.59
N LEU A 130 0.42 4.62 2.33
CA LEU A 130 1.52 3.95 1.62
C LEU A 130 2.88 4.34 2.18
N LEU A 131 3.07 5.62 2.53
CA LEU A 131 4.31 6.08 3.14
C LEU A 131 4.56 5.42 4.51
N GLU A 132 3.52 5.29 5.32
CA GLU A 132 3.55 4.56 6.59
C GLU A 132 3.87 3.08 6.39
N PHE A 133 3.27 2.45 5.38
CA PHE A 133 3.56 1.06 5.03
C PHE A 133 5.04 0.87 4.65
N LEU A 134 5.59 1.73 3.79
CA LEU A 134 7.01 1.70 3.41
C LEU A 134 7.91 1.90 4.62
N ALA A 135 7.64 2.92 5.42
CA ALA A 135 8.42 3.25 6.61
C ALA A 135 8.45 2.08 7.61
N LYS A 136 7.30 1.44 7.85
CA LYS A 136 7.17 0.27 8.71
C LYS A 136 8.00 -0.91 8.20
N ASN A 137 7.97 -1.21 6.90
CA ASN A 137 8.74 -2.30 6.31
C ASN A 137 10.26 -2.06 6.40
N HIS A 138 10.69 -0.80 6.35
CA HIS A 138 12.09 -0.41 6.50
C HIS A 138 12.51 -0.09 7.94
N GLY A 139 11.63 -0.27 8.94
CA GLY A 139 11.89 0.10 10.34
C GLY A 139 12.24 1.58 10.53
N THR A 140 11.77 2.44 9.62
CA THR A 140 12.11 3.86 9.52
C THR A 140 10.88 4.72 9.82
N ASN A 141 11.05 6.02 10.07
CA ASN A 141 9.93 6.95 10.25
C ASN A 141 9.47 7.52 8.89
N PRO A 142 8.16 7.64 8.62
CA PRO A 142 7.65 8.30 7.39
C PRO A 142 8.25 9.68 7.15
N ARG A 143 8.55 10.43 8.21
CA ARG A 143 9.18 11.76 8.17
C ARG A 143 10.61 11.75 7.66
N CYS A 144 11.26 10.59 7.57
CA CYS A 144 12.56 10.46 6.91
C CYS A 144 12.46 10.69 5.41
N PHE A 145 11.26 10.57 4.82
CA PHE A 145 10.95 10.91 3.44
C PHE A 145 10.27 12.29 3.40
N LEU A 146 10.99 13.35 3.77
CA LEU A 146 10.44 14.69 4.00
C LEU A 146 9.55 15.21 2.84
N SER A 147 10.02 15.11 1.60
CA SER A 147 9.26 15.57 0.42
C SER A 147 7.96 14.80 0.23
N HIS A 148 8.01 13.47 0.35
CA HIS A 148 6.84 12.59 0.20
C HIS A 148 5.86 12.74 1.37
N TYR A 149 6.37 12.95 2.58
CA TYR A 149 5.56 13.18 3.78
C TYR A 149 4.79 14.50 3.69
N GLU A 150 5.44 15.58 3.25
CA GLU A 150 4.77 16.87 3.04
C GLU A 150 3.69 16.79 1.97
N GLU A 151 3.94 16.07 0.88
CA GLU A 151 2.94 15.85 -0.15
C GLU A 151 1.77 15.01 0.34
N ALA A 152 2.04 13.93 1.07
CA ALA A 152 1.01 13.10 1.67
C ALA A 152 0.12 13.90 2.64
N LEU A 153 0.70 14.85 3.39
CA LEU A 153 -0.07 15.76 4.25
C LEU A 153 -0.96 16.74 3.46
N ARG A 154 -0.49 17.26 2.33
CA ARG A 154 -1.30 18.15 1.47
C ARG A 154 -2.53 17.40 0.92
N ASP A 155 -2.32 16.18 0.44
CA ASP A 155 -3.36 15.29 -0.09
C ASP A 155 -4.46 14.99 0.94
N GLU A 156 -4.09 14.78 2.21
CA GLU A 156 -5.05 14.60 3.32
C GLU A 156 -5.85 15.88 3.63
N GLY A 157 -5.19 17.05 3.62
CA GLY A 157 -5.85 18.34 3.87
C GLY A 157 -6.87 18.72 2.78
N GLU A 158 -6.56 18.42 1.52
CA GLU A 158 -7.45 18.63 0.37
C GLU A 158 -8.64 17.64 0.40
N SER A 159 -8.40 16.38 0.74
CA SER A 159 -9.43 15.36 0.89
C SER A 159 -10.42 15.65 2.03
N GLN A 160 -9.98 16.33 3.10
CA GLN A 160 -10.86 16.80 4.17
C GLN A 160 -11.63 18.07 3.79
N SER A 161 -11.03 18.96 2.99
CA SER A 161 -11.68 20.18 2.48
C SER A 161 -12.80 19.87 1.46
N GLN A 162 -12.67 18.78 0.69
CA GLN A 162 -13.69 18.33 -0.26
C GLN A 162 -14.95 17.73 0.42
N LYS A 163 -14.87 17.31 1.69
CA LYS A 163 -16.01 16.81 2.50
C LYS A 163 -16.86 17.96 3.07
N GLY A 164 -16.49 19.20 2.77
CA GLY A 164 -16.95 20.40 3.46
C GLY A 164 -17.95 21.28 2.73
N PHE A 165 -18.63 20.88 1.65
CA PHE A 165 -19.73 21.71 1.09
C PHE A 165 -20.85 20.87 0.47
N PRO A 166 -21.95 20.60 1.21
CA PRO A 166 -23.19 20.16 0.60
C PRO A 166 -23.84 21.36 -0.09
N TRP A 167 -24.13 21.19 -1.38
CA TRP A 167 -24.84 22.03 -2.35
C TRP A 167 -26.09 22.83 -1.90
N LYS A 168 -26.14 23.43 -0.72
CA LYS A 168 -27.19 24.39 -0.38
C LYS A 168 -26.81 25.76 -0.94
N PHE A 169 -27.15 26.02 -2.19
CA PHE A 169 -27.69 27.28 -2.71
C PHE A 169 -28.01 27.13 -4.19
N ILE A 170 -29.15 26.49 -4.51
CA ILE A 170 -30.05 26.86 -5.61
C ILE A 170 -31.47 26.64 -5.10
#